data_AF-A0A737LGP3-F1
#
_entry.id   AF-A0A737LGP3-F1
#
_cell.length_a   1.000
_cell.length_b   1.000
_cell.length_c   1.000
_cell.angle_alpha   90.00
_cell.angle_beta   90.00
_cell.angle_gamma   90.00
#
_symmetry.space_group_name_H-M   'P 1'
#
loop_
_entity.id
_entity.type
_entity.pdbx_description
1 polymer ?
#
loop_
_entity_poly.entity_id
_entity_poly.type
_entity_poly.pdbx_seq_one_letter_code
_entity_poly.pdbx_strand_id
1 'polypeptide(L)' 'MVGSHTDGTPEPDFQKQVTTFHTDPEQQFGDVMAVKQEIFSLPPYPNWTAVGVNWLAGFDFEIKVIARIP' A
#
# COMPACT_ATOMS: atom_id res chain seq x y z
N MET A 1 9.94 -6.97 7.93
CA MET A 1 10.65 -5.75 8.40
C MET A 1 9.59 -4.68 8.60
N VAL A 2 9.27 -4.35 9.85
CA VAL A 2 8.43 -3.19 10.19
C VAL A 2 9.40 -2.16 10.77
N GLY A 3 9.52 -1.01 10.10
CA GLY A 3 10.42 0.07 10.49
C GLY A 3 9.87 0.83 11.68
N SER A 4 10.67 0.93 12.74
CA SER A 4 10.48 1.92 13.80
C SER A 4 11.87 2.32 14.30
N HIS A 5 12.19 3.61 14.17
CA HIS A 5 13.39 4.19 14.79
C HIS A 5 13.30 4.08 16.32
N THR A 6 14.43 3.79 16.96
CA THR A 6 14.53 3.65 18.43
C THR A 6 14.43 4.98 19.18
N ASP A 7 14.36 6.11 18.48
CA ASP A 7 14.43 7.46 19.04
C ASP A 7 13.08 8.21 19.11
N GLY A 8 11.99 7.57 18.64
CA GLY A 8 10.64 8.14 18.71
C GLY A 8 10.37 9.29 17.75
N THR A 9 11.31 9.64 16.86
CA THR A 9 11.03 10.58 15.77
C THR A 9 10.08 9.93 14.75
N PRO A 10 9.09 10.67 14.21
CA PRO A 10 8.31 10.16 13.10
C PRO A 10 9.26 9.95 11.92
N GLU A 11 9.38 8.71 11.43
CA GLU A 11 10.09 8.40 10.19
C GLU A 11 9.67 9.40 9.09
N PRO A 12 10.59 10.02 8.34
CA PRO A 12 10.28 11.05 7.34
C PRO A 12 9.20 10.61 6.32
N ASP A 13 9.00 9.30 6.17
CA ASP A 13 8.19 8.64 5.15
C ASP A 13 6.72 8.38 5.54
N PHE A 14 6.24 8.87 6.68
CA PHE A 14 4.79 8.86 7.00
C PHE A 14 3.94 9.73 6.05
N GLN A 15 4.50 10.33 4.99
CA GLN A 15 3.76 11.24 4.12
C GLN A 15 2.68 10.54 3.30
N LYS A 16 2.90 9.27 2.87
CA LYS A 16 1.89 8.43 2.21
C LYS A 16 2.16 6.95 2.46
N GLN A 17 1.27 6.28 3.20
CA GLN A 17 1.28 4.82 3.33
C GLN A 17 0.09 4.24 2.60
N VAL A 18 0.34 3.18 1.83
CA VAL A 18 -0.67 2.41 1.14
C VAL A 18 -0.62 0.98 1.67
N THR A 19 -1.78 0.44 2.03
CA THR A 19 -1.97 -0.98 2.28
C THR A 19 -3.03 -1.50 1.33
N THR A 20 -2.73 -2.57 0.61
CA THR A 20 -3.70 -3.22 -0.29
C THR A 20 -3.99 -4.63 0.16
N PHE A 21 -5.25 -5.03 0.05
CA PHE A 21 -5.75 -6.35 0.42
C PHE A 21 -6.28 -7.04 -0.83
N HIS A 22 -5.94 -8.32 -0.97
CA HIS A 22 -6.15 -9.11 -2.19
C HIS A 22 -6.82 -10.43 -1.81
N THR A 23 -7.93 -10.78 -2.45
CA THR A 23 -8.59 -12.08 -2.23
C THR A 23 -7.87 -13.22 -2.95
N ASP A 24 -7.17 -12.91 -4.05
CA ASP A 24 -6.34 -13.85 -4.79
C ASP A 24 -5.09 -13.15 -5.35
N PRO A 25 -4.04 -12.96 -4.51
CA PRO A 25 -2.84 -12.24 -4.91
C PRO A 25 -2.16 -12.84 -6.14
N GLU A 26 -2.19 -14.17 -6.31
CA GLU A 26 -1.50 -14.83 -7.42
C GLU A 26 -2.10 -14.43 -8.77
N GLN A 27 -3.43 -14.31 -8.85
CA GLN A 27 -4.12 -13.87 -10.06
C GLN A 27 -4.17 -12.34 -10.21
N GLN A 28 -4.13 -11.59 -9.11
CA GLN A 28 -4.38 -10.15 -9.11
C GLN A 28 -3.12 -9.28 -9.21
N PHE A 29 -1.94 -9.78 -8.81
CA PHE A 29 -0.76 -8.93 -8.65
C PHE A 29 -0.30 -8.28 -9.96
N GLY A 30 -0.44 -8.97 -11.10
CA GLY A 30 -0.08 -8.43 -12.42
C GLY A 30 -0.87 -7.17 -12.77
N ASP A 31 -2.19 -7.24 -12.66
CA ASP A 31 -3.09 -6.11 -12.95
C ASP A 31 -2.84 -4.96 -11.98
N VAL A 32 -2.68 -5.26 -10.69
CA VAL A 32 -2.43 -4.22 -9.67
C VAL A 32 -1.06 -3.56 -9.86
N MET A 33 -0.02 -4.28 -10.29
CA MET A 33 1.28 -3.68 -10.60
C MET A 33 1.20 -2.73 -11.79
N ALA A 34 0.45 -3.09 -12.83
CA ALA A 34 0.28 -2.23 -14.00
C ALA A 34 -0.40 -0.91 -13.61
N VAL A 35 -1.50 -0.98 -12.88
CA VAL A 35 -2.22 0.21 -12.37
C VAL A 35 -1.32 1.03 -11.44
N LYS A 36 -0.59 0.39 -10.52
CA LYS A 36 0.33 1.12 -9.64
C LYS A 36 1.39 1.89 -10.43
N GLN A 37 1.99 1.28 -11.45
CA GLN A 37 3.05 1.92 -12.23
C GLN A 37 2.52 3.14 -12.99
N GLU A 38 1.29 3.08 -13.48
CA GLU A 38 0.62 4.21 -14.12
C GLU A 38 0.34 5.35 -13.13
N ILE A 39 -0.26 5.02 -11.97
CA ILE A 39 -0.69 6.01 -10.98
C ILE A 39 0.49 6.63 -10.21
N PHE A 40 1.48 5.82 -9.85
CA PHE A 40 2.69 6.24 -9.13
C PHE A 40 3.91 6.14 -10.06
N SER A 41 3.85 6.87 -11.17
CA SER A 41 4.87 6.85 -12.23
C SER A 41 6.13 7.63 -11.88
N LEU A 42 6.10 8.49 -10.86
CA LEU A 42 7.22 9.34 -10.45
C LEU A 42 7.43 9.33 -8.93
N PRO A 43 8.69 9.49 -8.47
CA PRO A 43 8.99 9.60 -7.04
C PRO A 43 8.50 10.93 -6.43
N PRO A 44 8.34 11.01 -5.10
CA PRO A 44 8.54 9.93 -4.12
C PRO A 44 7.39 8.92 -4.13
N TYR A 45 7.73 7.63 -4.18
CA TYR A 45 6.74 6.55 -4.13
C TYR A 45 6.20 6.36 -2.71
N PRO A 46 4.95 5.91 -2.53
CA PRO A 46 4.44 5.57 -1.22
C PRO A 46 5.14 4.32 -0.67
N ASN A 47 5.23 4.23 0.65
CA ASN A 47 5.45 2.95 1.32
C ASN A 47 4.24 2.04 1.05
N TRP A 48 4.49 0.80 0.64
CA TRP A 48 3.43 -0.12 0.25
C TRP A 48 3.54 -1.48 0.92
N THR A 49 2.44 -1.89 1.56
CA THR A 49 2.24 -3.24 2.07
C THR A 49 1.10 -3.93 1.30
N ALA A 50 1.31 -5.16 0.83
CA ALA A 50 0.27 -5.97 0.21
C ALA A 50 0.01 -7.22 1.06
N VAL A 51 -1.27 -7.53 1.32
CA VAL A 51 -1.69 -8.63 2.20
C VAL A 51 -2.77 -9.46 1.51
N GLY A 52 -2.61 -10.79 1.51
CA GLY A 52 -3.67 -11.72 1.10
C GLY A 52 -4.71 -11.87 2.22
N VAL A 53 -6.00 -11.82 1.87
CA VAL A 53 -7.12 -11.95 2.82
C VAL A 53 -8.21 -12.84 2.25
N ASN A 54 -9.02 -13.46 3.10
CA ASN A 54 -10.05 -14.40 2.63
C ASN A 54 -11.40 -13.73 2.30
N TRP A 55 -11.60 -12.45 2.65
CA TRP A 55 -12.88 -11.76 2.47
C TRP A 55 -12.73 -10.24 2.51
N LEU A 56 -13.38 -9.55 1.57
CA LEU A 56 -13.47 -8.08 1.46
C LEU A 56 -14.90 -7.63 1.10
N ALA A 57 -15.92 -8.09 1.83
CA ALA A 57 -17.31 -7.68 1.62
C ALA A 57 -17.87 -7.87 0.19
N GLY A 58 -17.38 -8.88 -0.53
CA GLY A 58 -17.77 -9.17 -1.92
C GLY A 58 -16.90 -8.50 -2.98
N PHE A 59 -15.89 -7.73 -2.59
CA PHE A 59 -14.85 -7.22 -3.47
C PHE A 59 -13.64 -8.17 -3.50
N ASP A 60 -12.82 -7.99 -4.53
CA ASP A 60 -11.60 -8.76 -4.76
C ASP A 60 -10.31 -7.98 -4.40
N PHE A 61 -10.44 -6.66 -4.23
CA PHE A 61 -9.36 -5.75 -3.91
C PHE A 61 -9.84 -4.63 -3.01
N GLU A 62 -9.08 -4.30 -1.98
CA GLU A 62 -9.30 -3.12 -1.12
C GLU A 62 -8.00 -2.35 -0.96
N ILE A 63 -8.10 -1.01 -0.90
CA ILE A 63 -6.97 -0.13 -0.63
C ILE A 63 -7.26 0.76 0.58
N LYS A 64 -6.35 0.74 1.54
CA LYS A 64 -6.32 1.66 2.69
C LYS A 64 -5.15 2.63 2.51
N VAL A 65 -5.43 3.92 2.62
CA VAL A 65 -4.43 4.98 2.45
C VAL A 65 -4.35 5.83 3.71
N ILE A 66 -3.13 6.16 4.12
CA ILE A 66 -2.85 7.20 5.11
C ILE A 66 -2.11 8.31 4.38
N ALA A 67 -2.65 9.53 4.42
CA ALA A 67 -2.06 10.71 3.81
C ALA A 67 -2.17 11.90 4.77
N ARG A 68 -1.25 12.87 4.64
CA ARG A 68 -1.32 14.15 5.34
C ARG A 68 -1.83 15.24 4.40
N ILE A 69 -2.83 15.98 4.84
CA ILE A 69 -3.30 17.21 4.19
C ILE A 69 -2.73 18.38 5.01
N PRO A 70 -1.98 19.31 4.40
CA PRO A 70 -1.43 20.48 5.10
C PRO A 70 -2.50 21.40 5.68
#